data_AF-A0A7W0J6X7-F1
#
_entry.id   AF-A0A7W0J6X7-F1
#
_cell.length_a   1.000
_cell.length_b   1.000
_cell.length_c   1.000
_cell.angle_alpha   90.00
_cell.angle_beta   90.00
_cell.angle_gamma   90.00
#
_symmetry.space_group_name_H-M   'P 1'
#
loop_
_entity.id
_entity.type
_entity.pdbx_description
1 polymer ?
#
loop_
_entity_poly.entity_id
_entity_poly.type
_entity_poly.pdbx_seq_one_letter_code
_entity_poly.pdbx_strand_id
1 'polypeptide(L)'
;MASVKERFLSYVKVNTTSNLESETNPSTPEQFNLAHMLVEEMKALGLEDVSLDENCYIMATLPANTSKKIPTMGLIAHLDTSPDMSGEGVK
;
A
#
# COMPACT_ATOMS: atom_id res chain seq x y z
N MET A 1 -3.90 18.39 0.35
CA MET A 1 -3.14 17.11 0.37
C MET A 1 -2.35 17.06 1.66
N ALA A 2 -2.39 15.92 2.37
CA ALA A 2 -1.50 15.69 3.50
C ALA A 2 -0.03 15.69 3.04
N SER A 3 0.84 16.26 3.87
CA SER A 3 2.30 16.23 3.66
C SER A 3 2.84 14.81 3.72
N VAL A 4 4.03 14.59 3.16
CA VAL A 4 4.71 13.28 3.22
C VAL A 4 4.89 12.82 4.67
N LYS A 5 5.23 13.75 5.58
CA LYS A 5 5.37 13.46 7.01
C LYS A 5 4.04 12.97 7.61
N GLU A 6 2.94 13.65 7.33
CA GLU A 6 1.63 13.27 7.88
C GLU A 6 1.17 11.91 7.37
N ARG A 7 1.35 11.63 6.07
CA ARG A 7 1.02 10.32 5.48
C ARG A 7 1.88 9.20 6.05
N PHE A 8 3.19 9.43 6.12
CA PHE A 8 4.10 8.47 6.73
C PHE A 8 3.69 8.15 8.17
N LEU A 9 3.43 9.19 8.98
CA LEU A 9 2.98 9.02 10.36
C LEU A 9 1.58 8.38 10.47
N SER A 10 0.70 8.47 9.47
CA SER A 10 -0.56 7.72 9.48
C SER A 10 -0.35 6.24 9.16
N TYR A 11 0.55 5.90 8.23
CA TYR A 11 0.78 4.51 7.81
C TYR A 11 1.48 3.69 8.89
N VAL A 12 2.48 4.26 9.57
CA VAL A 12 3.23 3.55 10.63
C VAL A 12 2.38 3.16 11.84
N LYS A 13 1.19 3.74 11.99
CA LYS A 13 0.24 3.40 13.08
C LYS A 13 -0.61 2.18 12.75
N VAL A 14 -0.63 1.75 11.50
CA VAL A 14 -1.35 0.56 11.07
C VAL A 14 -0.44 -0.65 11.31
N ASN A 15 -0.90 -1.61 12.11
CA ASN A 15 -0.16 -2.85 12.27
C ASN A 15 -0.21 -3.65 10.96
N THR A 16 0.95 -3.88 10.36
CA THR A 16 1.11 -4.66 9.13
C THR A 16 2.22 -5.71 9.27
N THR A 17 2.65 -6.04 10.49
CA THR A 17 3.72 -7.01 10.70
C THR A 17 3.40 -8.35 10.06
N SER A 18 4.32 -8.92 9.28
CA SER A 18 4.14 -10.21 8.62
C SER A 18 4.30 -11.39 9.60
N ASN A 19 3.77 -12.56 9.21
CA ASN A 19 3.90 -13.80 9.98
C ASN A 19 4.66 -14.87 9.18
N LEU A 20 5.83 -15.29 9.68
CA LEU A 20 6.70 -16.28 9.01
C LEU A 20 6.13 -17.70 8.99
N GLU A 21 5.21 -18.01 9.90
CA GLU A 21 4.58 -19.34 10.00
C GLU A 21 3.31 -19.46 9.14
N SER A 22 2.89 -18.37 8.50
CA SER A 22 1.67 -18.35 7.69
C SER A 22 1.90 -18.99 6.32
N GLU A 23 0.92 -19.77 5.87
CA GLU A 23 0.85 -20.34 4.51
C GLU A 23 -0.06 -19.52 3.57
N THR A 24 -0.60 -18.38 4.04
CA THR A 24 -1.50 -17.52 3.27
C THR A 24 -0.80 -16.26 2.76
N ASN A 25 -1.37 -15.65 1.72
CA ASN A 25 -0.98 -14.32 1.25
C ASN A 25 -2.20 -13.38 1.34
N PRO A 26 -2.10 -12.23 2.04
CA PRO A 26 -0.99 -11.83 2.90
C PRO A 26 -0.84 -12.78 4.11
N SER A 27 0.34 -12.77 4.74
CA SER A 27 0.61 -13.64 5.89
C SER A 27 -0.17 -13.22 7.14
N THR A 28 -0.55 -11.95 7.23
CA THR A 28 -1.40 -11.38 8.29
C THR A 28 -2.56 -10.60 7.67
N PRO A 29 -3.81 -10.85 8.11
CA PRO A 29 -5.00 -10.17 7.55
C PRO A 29 -5.00 -8.66 7.82
N GLU A 30 -4.29 -8.20 8.85
CA GLU A 30 -4.20 -6.78 9.21
C GLU A 30 -3.55 -5.93 8.11
N GLN A 31 -2.75 -6.53 7.21
CA GLN A 31 -2.19 -5.84 6.05
C GLN A 31 -3.27 -5.23 5.14
N PHE A 32 -4.46 -5.84 5.09
CA PHE A 32 -5.60 -5.29 4.34
C PHE A 32 -6.07 -3.93 4.89
N ASN A 33 -5.83 -3.63 6.17
CA ASN A 33 -6.23 -2.34 6.74
C ASN A 33 -5.48 -1.19 6.07
N LEU A 34 -4.14 -1.31 5.94
CA LEU A 34 -3.34 -0.34 5.21
C LEU A 34 -3.69 -0.37 3.72
N ALA A 35 -3.94 -1.55 3.16
CA ALA A 35 -4.26 -1.68 1.75
C ALA A 35 -5.55 -0.92 1.38
N HIS A 36 -6.61 -1.06 2.17
CA HIS A 36 -7.87 -0.34 1.95
C HIS A 36 -7.71 1.17 2.08
N MET A 37 -6.90 1.65 3.05
CA MET A 37 -6.58 3.08 3.14
C MET A 37 -5.90 3.60 1.87
N LEU A 38 -4.89 2.87 1.37
CA LEU A 38 -4.16 3.25 0.17
C LEU A 38 -5.04 3.23 -1.09
N VAL A 39 -5.95 2.25 -1.22
CA VAL A 39 -6.92 2.19 -2.33
C VAL A 39 -7.79 3.45 -2.37
N GLU A 40 -8.32 3.87 -1.22
CA GLU A 40 -9.15 5.08 -1.15
C GLU A 40 -8.32 6.34 -1.40
N GLU A 41 -7.07 6.40 -0.92
CA GLU A 41 -6.17 7.49 -1.26
C GLU A 41 -5.84 7.55 -2.76
N MET A 42 -5.54 6.43 -3.41
CA MET A 42 -5.25 6.36 -4.84
C MET A 42 -6.46 6.83 -5.68
N LYS A 43 -7.66 6.40 -5.32
CA LYS A 43 -8.90 6.90 -5.95
C LYS A 43 -9.07 8.40 -5.76
N ALA A 44 -8.85 8.91 -4.53
CA ALA A 44 -8.94 10.34 -4.23
C ALA A 44 -7.87 11.18 -4.96
N LEU A 45 -6.73 10.58 -5.29
CA LEU A 45 -5.68 11.19 -6.10
C LEU A 45 -5.97 11.19 -7.61
N GLY A 46 -7.03 10.49 -8.04
CA GLY A 46 -7.41 10.38 -9.44
C GLY A 46 -6.59 9.34 -10.22
N LEU A 47 -6.02 8.33 -9.55
CA LEU A 47 -5.46 7.18 -10.26
C LEU A 47 -6.58 6.34 -10.86
N GLU A 48 -6.30 5.72 -12.00
CA GLU A 48 -7.18 4.83 -12.74
C GLU A 48 -6.82 3.37 -12.47
N ASP A 49 -7.71 2.45 -12.85
CA ASP A 49 -7.53 0.99 -12.70
C ASP A 49 -7.13 0.56 -11.27
N VAL A 50 -7.61 1.28 -10.25
CA VAL A 50 -7.29 0.98 -8.85
C VAL A 50 -7.96 -0.32 -8.45
N SER A 51 -7.16 -1.35 -8.19
CA SER A 51 -7.61 -2.68 -7.77
C SER A 51 -6.85 -3.19 -6.56
N LEU A 52 -7.52 -3.97 -5.73
CA LEU A 52 -6.96 -4.75 -4.63
C LEU A 52 -7.45 -6.18 -4.79
N ASP A 53 -6.53 -7.13 -4.94
CA ASP A 53 -6.86 -8.55 -5.13
C ASP A 53 -6.98 -9.31 -3.80
N GLU A 54 -7.36 -10.60 -3.87
CA GLU A 54 -7.48 -11.45 -2.68
C GLU A 54 -6.15 -11.72 -1.95
N ASN A 55 -5.01 -11.43 -2.57
CA ASN A 55 -3.68 -11.65 -1.99
C ASN A 55 -3.06 -10.34 -1.46
N CYS A 56 -3.85 -9.27 -1.36
CA CYS A 56 -3.46 -7.95 -0.86
C CYS A 56 -2.47 -7.19 -1.78
N TYR A 57 -2.47 -7.47 -3.08
CA TYR A 57 -1.75 -6.63 -4.04
C TYR A 57 -2.60 -5.46 -4.50
N ILE A 58 -2.04 -4.25 -4.38
CA ILE A 58 -2.63 -3.04 -4.95
C ILE A 58 -1.96 -2.72 -6.28
N MET A 59 -2.78 -2.49 -7.29
CA MET A 59 -2.35 -1.95 -8.59
C MET A 59 -3.16 -0.70 -8.89
N ALA A 60 -2.51 0.29 -9.51
CA ALA A 60 -3.14 1.52 -9.96
C ALA A 60 -2.29 2.18 -11.05
N THR A 61 -2.94 2.93 -11.94
CA THR A 61 -2.31 3.61 -13.07
C THR A 61 -2.46 5.11 -12.94
N LEU A 62 -1.36 5.85 -13.10
CA LEU A 62 -1.42 7.28 -13.39
C LEU A 62 -1.32 7.47 -14.92
N PRO A 63 -2.36 8.01 -15.58
CA PRO A 63 -2.32 8.21 -17.02
C PRO A 63 -1.17 9.12 -17.46
N ALA A 64 -0.67 8.90 -18.68
CA ALA A 64 0.35 9.77 -19.26
C ALA A 64 -0.18 11.22 -19.36
N ASN A 65 0.62 12.17 -18.91
CA ASN A 65 0.34 13.60 -19.04
C ASN A 65 0.87 14.21 -20.36
N THR A 66 1.21 13.35 -21.33
CA THR A 66 1.78 13.73 -22.62
C THR A 66 1.28 12.82 -23.73
N SER A 67 1.23 13.32 -24.96
CA SER A 67 0.90 12.55 -26.16
C SER A 67 2.11 11.82 -26.77
N LYS A 68 3.32 12.02 -26.22
CA LYS A 68 4.51 11.32 -26.68
C LYS A 68 4.40 9.83 -26.33
N LYS A 69 4.85 8.97 -27.25
CA LYS A 69 5.04 7.55 -26.96
C LYS A 69 6.28 7.39 -26.07
N ILE A 70 6.04 7.11 -24.80
CA ILE A 70 7.09 6.91 -23.79
C ILE A 70 6.90 5.55 -23.11
N PRO A 71 7.96 4.91 -22.60
CA PRO A 71 7.83 3.67 -21.84
C PRO A 71 7.05 3.87 -20.54
N THR A 72 6.27 2.87 -20.14
CA THR A 72 5.65 2.80 -18.81
C THR A 72 6.72 2.49 -17.76
N MET A 73 6.63 3.14 -16.60
CA MET A 73 7.47 2.88 -15.44
C MET A 73 6.59 2.37 -14.28
N GLY A 74 7.07 1.37 -13.55
CA GLY A 74 6.44 0.89 -12.31
C GLY A 74 7.19 1.38 -11.08
N LEU A 75 6.46 1.79 -10.05
CA LEU A 75 6.98 2.04 -8.71
C LEU A 75 6.36 1.02 -7.77
N ILE A 76 7.19 0.33 -6.98
CA ILE A 76 6.77 -0.78 -6.13
C ILE A 76 7.26 -0.52 -4.71
N ALA A 77 6.37 -0.77 -3.75
CA ALA A 77 6.66 -0.83 -2.33
C ALA A 77 5.89 -2.01 -1.72
N HIS A 78 6.36 -2.53 -0.58
CA HIS A 78 5.67 -3.56 0.19
C HIS A 78 4.88 -2.91 1.35
N LEU A 79 3.87 -3.61 1.87
CA LEU A 79 2.97 -3.12 2.92
C LEU A 79 3.43 -3.51 4.33
N ASP A 80 4.10 -4.64 4.44
CA ASP A 80 4.38 -5.30 5.70
C ASP A 80 5.61 -4.74 6.43
N THR A 81 5.64 -4.97 7.74
CA THR A 81 6.81 -4.69 8.58
C THR A 81 7.44 -6.00 9.08
N SER A 82 8.73 -5.95 9.40
CA SER A 82 9.47 -7.14 9.86
C SER A 82 8.89 -7.72 11.15
N PRO A 83 8.77 -9.05 11.29
CA PRO A 83 8.39 -9.72 12.53
C PRO A 83 9.45 -9.63 13.63
N ASP A 84 10.66 -9.16 13.33
CA ASP A 84 11.75 -9.04 14.32
C ASP A 84 11.43 -8.07 15.46
N MET A 85 10.50 -7.15 15.23
CA MET A 85 10.01 -6.19 16.22
C MET A 85 8.52 -5.92 15.99
N SER A 86 7.73 -5.88 17.06
CA SER A 86 6.30 -5.63 16.96
C SER A 86 6.00 -4.24 16.38
N GLY A 87 5.14 -4.19 15.36
CA GLY A 87 4.52 -2.97 14.84
C GLY A 87 3.27 -2.52 15.60
N GLU A 88 2.88 -3.19 16.68
CA GLU A 88 1.70 -2.85 17.45
C GLU A 88 1.90 -1.62 18.33
N GLY A 89 0.88 -0.77 18.43
CA GLY A 89 0.85 0.35 19.39
C GLY A 89 1.73 1.54 19.03
N VAL A 90 2.22 1.64 17.79
CA VAL A 90 2.92 2.83 17.26
C VAL A 90 1.97 4.04 17.23
N LYS A 91 2.45 5.22 17.65
CA LYS A 91 1.64 6.45 17.86
C LYS A 91 2.26 7.73 17.30
#